data_AF-A0A0F7C1B9-F1
#
_entry.id   AF-A0A0F7C1B9-F1
#
_cell.length_a   1.000
_cell.length_b   1.000
_cell.length_c   1.000
_cell.angle_alpha   90.00
_cell.angle_beta   90.00
_cell.angle_gamma   90.00
#
_symmetry.space_group_name_H-M   'P 1'
#
loop_
_entity.id
_entity.type
_entity.pdbx_description
1 polymer ?
#
loop_
_entity_poly.entity_id
_entity_poly.type
_entity_poly.pdbx_seq_one_letter_code
_entity_poly.pdbx_strand_id
1 'polypeptide(L)'
;MDWAEKRELVRVAKLYYFQGLTQAEISKKIGVSRPVISKLLQKAKDAGIVEIIIKDETVNVVEIEQKLEEMFSLDEAIVVPVNGIENQELIKQLVAKEAAMHLSKLAKNVKSIGLSWGTTLYHMVNEYPYERNPEMMVYPLVGGTGRKHVEIHSNQLAYELSKRMGANCEFLYAPALVETVDLKEQILQSESIRVLLDQIRKVEIALLGIGFLEESTLFNMGYLKEEEMEELKQNQAVGDIGSRFIDKDGKQIHIPLNNRVIGIDLPDLFQIPTVIAVATGLAKVTAIRAALRGGYFHKLFVDERTARELIAKSDDKGNSEE
;
A
#
# COMPACT_ATOMS: atom_id res chain seq x y z
N MET A 1 37.40 14.55 23.50
CA MET A 1 38.10 14.46 22.21
C MET A 1 39.27 15.42 22.24
N ASP A 2 40.49 14.93 22.04
CA ASP A 2 41.68 15.78 22.01
C ASP A 2 41.79 16.54 20.68
N TRP A 3 42.71 17.51 20.62
CA TRP A 3 42.89 18.36 19.43
C TRP A 3 43.34 17.57 18.19
N ALA A 4 44.23 16.60 18.34
CA ALA A 4 44.79 15.83 17.23
C ALA A 4 43.71 14.92 16.61
N GLU A 5 42.93 14.27 17.46
CA GLU A 5 41.78 13.46 17.11
C GLU A 5 40.71 14.30 16.38
N LYS A 6 40.35 15.47 16.93
CA LYS A 6 39.40 16.39 16.27
C LYS A 6 39.90 16.84 14.89
N ARG A 7 41.18 17.18 14.79
CA ARG A 7 41.80 17.61 13.53
C ARG A 7 41.80 16.49 12.48
N GLU A 8 42.03 15.25 12.90
CA GLU A 8 42.01 14.10 12.00
C GLU A 8 40.59 13.86 11.45
N LEU A 9 39.56 13.89 12.30
CA LEU A 9 38.16 13.77 11.89
C LEU A 9 37.77 14.87 10.89
N VAL A 10 38.12 16.13 11.15
CA VAL A 10 37.87 17.25 10.23
C VAL A 10 38.60 17.05 8.90
N ARG A 11 39.86 16.60 8.91
CA ARG A 11 40.64 16.38 7.70
C ARG A 11 40.00 15.30 6.81
N VAL A 12 39.62 14.16 7.40
CA VAL A 12 38.94 13.06 6.70
C VAL A 12 37.60 13.55 6.12
N ALA A 13 36.80 14.26 6.92
CA ALA A 13 35.52 14.81 6.48
C ALA A 13 35.67 15.77 5.29
N LYS A 14 36.64 16.70 5.30
CA LYS A 14 36.86 17.62 4.17
C LYS A 14 37.28 16.88 2.88
N LEU A 15 38.10 15.84 2.99
CA LEU A 15 38.49 15.03 1.83
C LEU A 15 37.29 14.30 1.21
N TYR A 16 36.39 13.79 2.05
CA TYR A 16 35.21 13.08 1.59
C TYR A 16 34.12 14.02 1.05
N TYR A 17 33.64 14.95 1.89
CA TYR A 17 32.46 15.76 1.57
C TYR A 17 32.74 16.96 0.66
N PHE A 18 33.92 17.58 0.72
CA PHE A 18 34.24 18.75 -0.12
C PHE A 18 35.09 18.40 -1.35
N GLN A 19 35.94 17.38 -1.26
CA GLN A 19 36.79 16.98 -2.40
C GLN A 19 36.23 15.78 -3.17
N GLY A 20 35.12 15.17 -2.70
CA GLY A 20 34.45 14.06 -3.40
C GLY A 20 35.30 12.79 -3.49
N LEU A 21 36.35 12.66 -2.68
CA LEU A 21 37.21 11.47 -2.71
C LEU A 21 36.47 10.26 -2.12
N THR A 22 36.63 9.11 -2.75
CA THR A 22 36.16 7.84 -2.22
C THR A 22 36.95 7.46 -0.96
N GLN A 23 36.34 6.65 -0.08
CA GLN A 23 37.05 6.14 1.11
C GLN A 23 38.35 5.39 0.77
N ALA A 24 38.44 4.78 -0.42
CA ALA A 24 39.62 4.08 -0.91
C ALA A 24 40.75 5.02 -1.38
N GLU A 25 40.41 6.21 -1.88
CA GLU A 25 41.41 7.24 -2.21
C GLU A 25 41.91 7.94 -0.95
N ILE A 26 41.02 8.19 0.01
CA ILE A 26 41.36 8.76 1.31
C ILE A 26 42.27 7.82 2.11
N SER A 27 41.98 6.51 2.10
CA SER A 27 42.78 5.49 2.79
C SER A 27 44.23 5.50 2.29
N LYS A 28 44.44 5.53 0.98
CA LYS A 28 45.77 5.66 0.34
C LYS A 28 46.47 6.97 0.71
N LYS A 29 45.73 8.08 0.77
CA LYS A 29 46.28 9.43 1.04
C LYS A 29 46.68 9.63 2.51
N ILE A 30 45.99 8.96 3.44
CA ILE A 30 46.22 9.08 4.88
C ILE A 30 47.13 7.96 5.42
N GLY A 31 47.20 6.82 4.73
CA GLY A 31 48.03 5.67 5.14
C GLY A 31 47.35 4.76 6.16
N VAL A 32 46.01 4.70 6.16
CA VAL A 32 45.20 3.83 7.03
C VAL A 32 44.26 2.98 6.20
N SER A 33 43.66 1.95 6.79
CA SER A 33 42.75 1.06 6.06
C SER A 33 41.38 1.72 5.77
N ARG A 34 40.67 1.25 4.74
CA ARG A 34 39.32 1.75 4.39
C ARG A 34 38.33 1.64 5.58
N PRO A 35 38.29 0.55 6.38
CA PRO A 35 37.44 0.49 7.57
C PRO A 35 37.75 1.58 8.61
N VAL A 36 39.03 1.99 8.75
CA VAL A 36 39.41 3.09 9.64
C VAL A 36 38.84 4.42 9.14
N ILE A 37 38.91 4.69 7.83
CA ILE A 37 38.28 5.88 7.23
C ILE A 37 36.77 5.89 7.47
N SER A 38 36.10 4.74 7.28
CA SER A 38 34.65 4.63 7.55
C SER A 38 34.32 4.95 9.02
N LYS A 39 35.10 4.41 9.98
CA LYS A 39 34.93 4.71 11.41
C LYS A 39 35.19 6.18 11.73
N LEU A 40 36.20 6.80 11.12
CA LEU A 40 36.49 8.23 11.32
C LEU A 40 35.36 9.12 10.77
N LEU A 41 34.80 8.79 9.60
CA LEU A 41 33.65 9.52 9.06
C LEU A 41 32.42 9.36 9.97
N GLN A 42 32.15 8.16 10.48
CA GLN A 42 31.05 7.93 11.42
C GLN A 42 31.26 8.71 12.72
N LYS A 43 32.45 8.63 13.32
CA LYS A 43 32.80 9.37 14.53
C LYS A 43 32.71 10.88 14.35
N ALA A 44 33.00 11.40 13.16
CA ALA A 44 32.83 12.82 12.85
C ALA A 44 31.34 13.23 12.84
N LYS A 45 30.43 12.36 12.40
CA LYS A 45 28.98 12.57 12.52
C LYS A 45 28.52 12.49 13.97
N ASP A 46 28.89 11.41 14.67
CA ASP A 46 28.47 11.16 16.06
C ASP A 46 28.94 12.28 17.01
N ALA A 47 30.10 12.88 16.75
CA ALA A 47 30.66 13.99 17.52
C ALA A 47 30.12 15.38 17.09
N GLY A 48 29.18 15.46 16.14
CA GLY A 48 28.63 16.72 15.62
C GLY A 48 29.62 17.58 14.84
N ILE A 49 30.74 17.03 14.37
CA ILE A 49 31.71 17.73 13.52
C ILE A 49 31.18 17.83 12.08
N VAL A 50 30.42 16.83 11.67
CA VAL A 50 29.73 16.77 10.38
C VAL A 50 28.24 16.70 10.62
N GLU A 51 27.53 17.67 10.09
CA GLU A 51 26.07 17.68 9.97
C GLU A 51 25.73 17.63 8.48
N ILE A 52 24.85 16.70 8.10
CA ILE A 52 24.36 16.59 6.72
C ILE A 52 22.95 17.12 6.71
N ILE A 53 22.75 18.25 6.03
CA ILE A 53 21.43 18.87 5.88
C ILE A 53 20.99 18.65 4.43
N ILE A 54 19.89 17.92 4.25
CA ILE A 54 19.22 17.81 2.95
C ILE A 54 18.14 18.88 2.94
N LYS A 55 18.22 19.82 1.99
CA LYS A 55 17.25 20.92 1.85
C LYS A 55 16.34 20.63 0.66
N ASP A 56 15.34 19.81 0.89
CA ASP A 56 14.29 19.52 -0.09
C ASP A 56 12.94 19.42 0.62
N GLU A 57 11.88 19.88 -0.03
CA GLU A 57 10.52 19.82 0.51
C GLU A 57 10.02 18.38 0.70
N THR A 58 10.60 17.43 -0.05
CA THR A 58 10.31 15.99 0.02
C THR A 58 11.02 15.27 1.16
N VAL A 59 12.03 15.86 1.83
CA VAL A 59 12.76 15.19 2.93
C VAL A 59 11.83 14.71 4.02
N ASN A 60 10.88 15.56 4.42
CA ASN A 60 9.89 15.22 5.44
C ASN A 60 9.01 14.04 5.00
N VAL A 61 8.73 13.93 3.70
CA VAL A 61 7.91 12.86 3.13
C VAL A 61 8.70 11.55 3.15
N VAL A 62 9.96 11.57 2.72
CA VAL A 62 10.85 10.39 2.73
C VAL A 62 11.08 9.87 4.15
N GLU A 63 11.22 10.74 5.15
CA GLU A 63 11.31 10.31 6.55
C GLU A 63 10.02 9.65 7.06
N ILE A 64 8.85 10.11 6.60
CA ILE A 64 7.56 9.48 6.93
C ILE A 64 7.44 8.11 6.25
N GLU A 65 7.85 7.99 4.99
CA GLU A 65 7.88 6.74 4.23
C GLU A 65 8.72 5.68 4.96
N GLN A 66 9.98 6.02 5.29
CA GLN A 66 10.89 5.13 6.03
C GLN A 66 10.32 4.69 7.38
N LYS A 67 9.69 5.60 8.13
CA LYS A 67 9.04 5.24 9.40
C LYS A 67 7.88 4.28 9.19
N LEU A 68 7.04 4.47 8.17
CA LEU A 68 5.95 3.55 7.85
C LEU A 68 6.48 2.17 7.47
N GLU A 69 7.53 2.13 6.64
CA GLU A 69 8.22 0.90 6.24
C GLU A 69 8.75 0.14 7.45
N GLU A 70 9.48 0.80 8.34
CA GLU A 70 10.04 0.19 9.56
C GLU A 70 8.95 -0.29 10.52
N MET A 71 7.95 0.55 10.79
CA MET A 71 6.91 0.24 11.78
C MET A 71 5.97 -0.88 11.36
N PHE A 72 5.68 -1.00 10.06
CA PHE A 72 4.68 -1.94 9.54
C PHE A 72 5.29 -3.01 8.63
N SER A 73 6.62 -3.06 8.50
CA SER A 73 7.33 -4.02 7.65
C SER A 73 6.86 -3.98 6.19
N LEU A 74 6.66 -2.78 5.66
CA LEU A 74 6.33 -2.60 4.24
C LEU A 74 7.61 -2.69 3.40
N ASP A 75 7.48 -3.22 2.19
CA ASP A 75 8.53 -3.17 1.18
C ASP A 75 8.74 -1.75 0.65
N GLU A 76 7.66 -0.96 0.60
CA GLU A 76 7.69 0.43 0.15
C GLU A 76 6.46 1.22 0.63
N ALA A 77 6.67 2.39 1.22
CA ALA A 77 5.62 3.37 1.43
C ALA A 77 5.82 4.56 0.49
N ILE A 78 4.75 5.01 -0.15
CA ILE A 78 4.75 6.18 -1.02
C ILE A 78 3.76 7.18 -0.45
N VAL A 79 4.28 8.32 -0.01
CA VAL A 79 3.51 9.36 0.66
C VAL A 79 3.39 10.56 -0.27
N VAL A 80 2.15 10.88 -0.66
CA VAL A 80 1.90 12.00 -1.56
C VAL A 80 1.73 13.29 -0.75
N PRO A 81 2.56 14.33 -0.99
CA PRO A 81 2.45 15.61 -0.31
C PRO A 81 1.15 16.32 -0.70
N VAL A 82 0.39 16.77 0.30
CA VAL A 82 -0.91 17.44 0.12
C VAL A 82 -1.07 18.70 0.97
N ASN A 83 0.06 19.35 1.24
CA ASN A 83 0.10 20.61 1.99
C ASN A 83 -0.71 21.70 1.27
N GLY A 84 -1.62 22.34 1.99
CA GLY A 84 -2.51 23.37 1.45
C GLY A 84 -3.69 22.87 0.61
N ILE A 85 -3.86 21.55 0.42
CA ILE A 85 -4.99 20.99 -0.33
C ILE A 85 -6.05 20.49 0.65
N GLU A 86 -7.25 21.05 0.65
CA GLU A 86 -8.35 20.60 1.54
C GLU A 86 -9.33 19.65 0.85
N ASN A 87 -9.42 19.72 -0.48
CA ASN A 87 -10.35 18.91 -1.26
C ASN A 87 -9.93 17.43 -1.24
N GLN A 88 -10.71 16.61 -0.53
CA GLN A 88 -10.47 15.17 -0.37
C GLN A 88 -10.47 14.40 -1.69
N GLU A 89 -11.28 14.82 -2.66
CA GLU A 89 -11.33 14.16 -3.96
C GLU A 89 -10.07 14.45 -4.78
N LEU A 90 -9.56 15.68 -4.72
CA LEU A 90 -8.29 16.03 -5.35
C LEU A 90 -7.12 15.27 -4.69
N ILE A 91 -7.10 15.18 -3.35
CA ILE A 91 -6.10 14.37 -2.63
C ILE A 91 -6.13 12.92 -3.12
N LYS A 92 -7.32 12.32 -3.21
CA LYS A 92 -7.52 10.96 -3.70
C LYS A 92 -7.01 10.79 -5.13
N GLN A 93 -7.28 11.74 -6.02
CA GLN A 93 -6.76 11.74 -7.39
C GLN A 93 -5.23 11.80 -7.43
N LEU A 94 -4.60 12.64 -6.60
CA LEU A 94 -3.14 12.75 -6.54
C LEU A 94 -2.47 11.45 -6.05
N VAL A 95 -2.99 10.85 -4.98
CA VAL A 95 -2.52 9.55 -4.48
C VAL A 95 -2.70 8.46 -5.52
N ALA A 96 -3.86 8.43 -6.17
CA ALA A 96 -4.18 7.46 -7.20
C ALA A 96 -3.31 7.62 -8.46
N LYS A 97 -2.98 8.85 -8.84
CA LYS A 97 -2.06 9.15 -9.95
C LYS A 97 -0.67 8.61 -9.68
N GLU A 98 -0.13 8.83 -8.48
CA GLU A 98 1.19 8.33 -8.13
C GLU A 98 1.21 6.79 -8.13
N ALA A 99 0.17 6.16 -7.58
CA ALA A 99 -0.02 4.71 -7.63
C ALA A 99 -0.06 4.18 -9.08
N ALA A 100 -0.74 4.89 -9.99
CA ALA A 100 -0.85 4.49 -11.39
C ALA A 100 0.50 4.59 -12.13
N MET A 101 1.24 5.68 -11.91
CA MET A 101 2.58 5.87 -12.48
C MET A 101 3.59 4.87 -11.95
N HIS A 102 3.49 4.51 -10.66
CA HIS A 102 4.30 3.47 -10.07
C HIS A 102 3.96 2.08 -10.64
N LEU A 103 2.66 1.76 -10.74
CA LEU A 103 2.19 0.52 -11.33
C LEU A 103 2.69 0.33 -12.77
N SER A 104 2.69 1.39 -13.61
CA SER A 104 3.21 1.32 -14.98
C SER A 104 4.68 0.90 -15.06
N LYS A 105 5.49 1.25 -14.04
CA LYS A 105 6.88 0.79 -13.97
C LYS A 105 6.96 -0.68 -13.59
N LEU A 106 6.18 -1.11 -12.59
CA LEU A 106 6.15 -2.51 -12.12
C LEU A 106 5.58 -3.46 -13.17
N ALA A 107 4.55 -3.02 -13.91
CA ALA A 107 3.83 -3.80 -14.91
C ALA A 107 4.72 -4.33 -16.04
N LYS A 108 5.91 -3.74 -16.24
CA LYS A 108 6.90 -4.18 -17.24
C LYS A 108 7.53 -5.54 -16.94
N ASN A 109 7.48 -5.98 -15.68
CA ASN A 109 8.17 -7.18 -15.21
C ASN A 109 7.22 -8.31 -14.79
N VAL A 110 5.92 -8.15 -15.04
CA VAL A 110 4.88 -9.13 -14.67
C VAL A 110 3.96 -9.39 -15.85
N LYS A 111 3.18 -10.46 -15.77
CA LYS A 111 2.21 -10.86 -16.80
C LYS A 111 0.76 -10.87 -16.30
N SER A 112 0.54 -10.69 -15.00
CA SER A 112 -0.78 -10.74 -14.41
C SER A 112 -0.98 -9.71 -13.30
N ILE A 113 -2.09 -8.98 -13.37
CA ILE A 113 -2.49 -7.98 -12.38
C ILE A 113 -3.93 -8.23 -11.95
N GLY A 114 -4.17 -8.35 -10.66
CA GLY A 114 -5.49 -8.34 -10.06
C GLY A 114 -5.82 -6.96 -9.50
N LEU A 115 -7.07 -6.52 -9.59
CA LEU A 115 -7.56 -5.35 -8.87
C LEU A 115 -8.90 -5.58 -8.22
N SER A 116 -9.08 -5.03 -7.03
CA SER A 116 -10.35 -5.01 -6.33
C SER A 116 -11.28 -3.95 -6.94
N TRP A 117 -12.04 -3.24 -6.11
CA TRP A 117 -13.03 -2.26 -6.52
C TRP A 117 -12.97 -1.02 -5.63
N GLY A 118 -13.72 0.03 -5.96
CA GLY A 118 -13.82 1.24 -5.15
C GLY A 118 -13.30 2.52 -5.82
N THR A 119 -13.63 3.66 -5.22
CA THR A 119 -13.37 4.98 -5.82
C THR A 119 -11.88 5.28 -5.99
N THR A 120 -11.03 4.86 -5.06
CA THR A 120 -9.59 5.14 -5.16
C THR A 120 -8.95 4.40 -6.32
N LEU A 121 -9.31 3.12 -6.52
CA LEU A 121 -8.85 2.35 -7.67
C LEU A 121 -9.44 2.87 -8.98
N TYR A 122 -10.68 3.38 -8.97
CA TYR A 122 -11.26 4.07 -10.12
C TYR A 122 -10.42 5.26 -10.59
N HIS A 123 -9.96 6.13 -9.69
CA HIS A 123 -9.05 7.21 -10.08
C HIS A 123 -7.71 6.66 -10.57
N MET A 124 -7.17 5.63 -9.94
CA MET A 124 -5.87 5.08 -10.30
C MET A 124 -5.91 4.49 -11.72
N VAL A 125 -6.94 3.72 -12.03
CA VAL A 125 -7.17 3.22 -13.39
C VAL A 125 -7.29 4.39 -14.36
N ASN A 126 -7.98 5.47 -13.99
CA ASN A 126 -8.14 6.63 -14.88
C ASN A 126 -6.87 7.47 -15.10
N GLU A 127 -5.92 7.41 -14.19
CA GLU A 127 -4.61 8.06 -14.31
C GLU A 127 -3.56 7.17 -14.96
N TYR A 128 -3.83 5.87 -15.11
CA TYR A 128 -2.89 4.93 -15.74
C TYR A 128 -2.62 5.32 -17.21
N PRO A 129 -1.34 5.41 -17.64
CA PRO A 129 -0.97 5.83 -18.99
C PRO A 129 -1.39 4.80 -20.05
N TYR A 130 -1.58 5.27 -21.28
CA TYR A 130 -1.82 4.36 -22.40
C TYR A 130 -0.52 3.67 -22.83
N GLU A 131 -0.55 2.34 -22.87
CA GLU A 131 0.58 1.47 -23.22
C GLU A 131 0.11 0.32 -24.14
N ARG A 132 1.04 -0.58 -24.50
CA ARG A 132 0.72 -1.77 -25.27
C ARG A 132 1.44 -2.99 -24.69
N ASN A 133 0.71 -3.80 -23.94
CA ASN A 133 1.20 -5.02 -23.31
C ASN A 133 0.25 -6.20 -23.57
N PRO A 134 0.29 -6.80 -24.77
CA PRO A 134 -0.67 -7.84 -25.18
C PRO A 134 -0.49 -9.17 -24.44
N GLU A 135 0.62 -9.38 -23.71
CA GLU A 135 0.84 -10.57 -22.88
C GLU A 135 0.28 -10.41 -21.46
N MET A 136 -0.07 -9.19 -21.05
CA MET A 136 -0.63 -8.93 -19.73
C MET A 136 -2.08 -9.41 -19.63
N MET A 137 -2.39 -10.04 -18.51
CA MET A 137 -3.75 -10.41 -18.10
C MET A 137 -4.17 -9.56 -16.90
N VAL A 138 -5.34 -8.92 -17.00
CA VAL A 138 -5.94 -8.16 -15.91
C VAL A 138 -7.16 -8.91 -15.37
N TYR A 139 -7.21 -9.10 -14.06
CA TYR A 139 -8.25 -9.86 -13.37
C TYR A 139 -8.98 -9.03 -12.30
N PRO A 140 -10.30 -9.18 -12.17
CA PRO A 140 -11.05 -8.69 -11.02
C PRO A 140 -10.77 -9.57 -9.81
N LEU A 141 -10.45 -8.98 -8.66
CA LEU A 141 -10.21 -9.73 -7.41
C LEU A 141 -11.50 -10.09 -6.66
N VAL A 142 -12.63 -9.46 -7.01
CA VAL A 142 -13.92 -9.65 -6.35
C VAL A 142 -15.02 -9.69 -7.42
N GLY A 143 -16.10 -10.42 -7.17
CA GLY A 143 -17.25 -10.45 -8.07
C GLY A 143 -17.89 -9.07 -8.33
N GLY A 144 -18.89 -9.03 -9.21
CA GLY A 144 -19.63 -7.80 -9.51
C GLY A 144 -20.55 -7.39 -8.35
N THR A 145 -20.66 -6.10 -8.06
CA THR A 145 -21.45 -5.59 -6.93
C THR A 145 -22.72 -4.86 -7.40
N GLY A 146 -23.91 -5.44 -7.24
CA GLY A 146 -25.21 -4.82 -7.56
C GLY A 146 -25.32 -4.02 -8.87
N ARG A 147 -26.09 -2.90 -8.88
CA ARG A 147 -26.57 -2.24 -10.12
C ARG A 147 -26.20 -0.76 -10.28
N LYS A 148 -25.67 -0.13 -9.23
CA LYS A 148 -25.30 1.29 -9.22
C LYS A 148 -23.78 1.43 -9.23
N HIS A 149 -23.31 2.58 -9.70
CA HIS A 149 -21.88 2.90 -9.71
C HIS A 149 -21.02 1.81 -10.38
N VAL A 150 -21.46 1.33 -11.55
CA VAL A 150 -20.80 0.26 -12.29
C VAL A 150 -19.34 0.61 -12.61
N GLU A 151 -19.05 1.90 -12.77
CA GLU A 151 -17.73 2.45 -13.03
C GLU A 151 -16.66 2.07 -12.00
N ILE A 152 -17.05 1.75 -10.75
CA ILE A 152 -16.10 1.36 -9.70
C ILE A 152 -16.06 -0.14 -9.41
N HIS A 153 -16.85 -0.96 -10.11
CA HIS A 153 -16.90 -2.42 -9.90
C HIS A 153 -15.61 -3.07 -10.38
N SER A 154 -15.22 -4.18 -9.75
CA SER A 154 -13.96 -4.86 -10.06
C SER A 154 -13.85 -5.29 -11.52
N ASN A 155 -14.90 -5.89 -12.11
CA ASN A 155 -14.94 -6.23 -13.54
C ASN A 155 -14.76 -5.01 -14.45
N GLN A 156 -15.43 -3.90 -14.13
CA GLN A 156 -15.37 -2.68 -14.94
C GLN A 156 -13.99 -2.01 -14.84
N LEU A 157 -13.42 -1.94 -13.64
CA LEU A 157 -12.07 -1.41 -13.44
C LEU A 157 -11.02 -2.28 -14.13
N ALA A 158 -11.15 -3.62 -14.04
CA ALA A 158 -10.26 -4.55 -14.73
C ALA A 158 -10.27 -4.33 -16.25
N TYR A 159 -11.46 -4.16 -16.83
CA TYR A 159 -11.62 -3.87 -18.25
C TYR A 159 -11.01 -2.52 -18.67
N GLU A 160 -11.26 -1.45 -17.90
CA GLU A 160 -10.72 -0.13 -18.24
C GLU A 160 -9.20 -0.07 -18.06
N LEU A 161 -8.66 -0.77 -17.05
CA LEU A 161 -7.22 -0.91 -16.88
C LEU A 161 -6.60 -1.68 -18.05
N SER A 162 -7.21 -2.80 -18.46
CA SER A 162 -6.70 -3.59 -19.58
C SER A 162 -6.67 -2.79 -20.88
N LYS A 163 -7.68 -1.94 -21.13
CA LYS A 163 -7.69 -1.02 -22.27
C LYS A 163 -6.55 -0.03 -22.26
N ARG A 164 -6.24 0.55 -21.10
CA ARG A 164 -5.13 1.50 -20.96
C ARG A 164 -3.79 0.81 -21.12
N MET A 165 -3.64 -0.40 -20.58
CA MET A 165 -2.43 -1.22 -20.72
C MET A 165 -2.25 -1.82 -22.12
N GLY A 166 -3.29 -1.83 -22.96
CA GLY A 166 -3.30 -2.60 -24.20
C GLY A 166 -3.15 -4.11 -23.95
N ALA A 167 -3.84 -4.59 -22.91
CA ALA A 167 -3.78 -5.92 -22.31
C ALA A 167 -5.10 -6.68 -22.43
N ASN A 168 -5.11 -7.94 -22.02
CA ASN A 168 -6.32 -8.78 -21.98
C ASN A 168 -7.02 -8.66 -20.60
N CYS A 169 -8.30 -8.99 -20.56
CA CYS A 169 -9.10 -9.00 -19.33
C CYS A 169 -10.04 -10.21 -19.32
N GLU A 170 -10.19 -10.85 -18.16
CA GLU A 170 -11.24 -11.85 -17.92
C GLU A 170 -12.17 -11.37 -16.82
N PHE A 171 -13.47 -11.65 -16.94
CA PHE A 171 -14.48 -11.18 -15.99
C PHE A 171 -14.88 -12.30 -15.04
N LEU A 172 -15.04 -11.95 -13.76
CA LEU A 172 -15.65 -12.83 -12.78
C LEU A 172 -17.17 -12.67 -12.86
N TYR A 173 -17.82 -13.60 -13.57
CA TYR A 173 -19.27 -13.65 -13.75
C TYR A 173 -20.00 -14.21 -12.51
N ALA A 174 -19.72 -13.65 -11.34
CA ALA A 174 -20.35 -13.97 -10.09
C ALA A 174 -20.65 -12.69 -9.28
N PRO A 175 -21.69 -12.67 -8.44
CA PRO A 175 -21.90 -11.59 -7.47
C PRO A 175 -20.73 -11.53 -6.48
N ALA A 176 -20.33 -10.34 -6.05
CA ALA A 176 -19.34 -10.15 -5.00
C ALA A 176 -19.78 -10.75 -3.66
N LEU A 177 -21.07 -10.64 -3.36
CA LEU A 177 -21.69 -11.10 -2.14
C LEU A 177 -23.00 -11.81 -2.50
N VAL A 178 -23.20 -13.00 -1.95
CA VAL A 178 -24.42 -13.79 -2.12
C VAL A 178 -25.18 -13.91 -0.79
N GLU A 179 -26.43 -14.33 -0.87
CA GLU A 179 -27.35 -14.34 0.27
C GLU A 179 -26.97 -15.37 1.34
N THR A 180 -26.44 -16.53 0.91
CA THR A 180 -26.11 -17.66 1.79
C THR A 180 -24.75 -18.28 1.46
N VAL A 181 -24.15 -18.94 2.45
CA VAL A 181 -22.89 -19.70 2.25
C VAL A 181 -23.12 -20.86 1.28
N ASP A 182 -24.26 -21.55 1.37
CA ASP A 182 -24.60 -22.65 0.46
C ASP A 182 -24.64 -22.21 -1.00
N LEU A 183 -25.19 -21.02 -1.29
CA LEU A 183 -25.22 -20.47 -2.65
C LEU A 183 -23.81 -20.15 -3.15
N LYS A 184 -22.94 -19.63 -2.28
CA LYS A 184 -21.52 -19.43 -2.64
C LYS A 184 -20.89 -20.76 -3.03
N GLU A 185 -21.04 -21.79 -2.20
CA GLU A 185 -20.44 -23.11 -2.49
C GLU A 185 -20.95 -23.69 -3.81
N GLN A 186 -22.23 -23.54 -4.12
CA GLN A 186 -22.79 -23.94 -5.42
C GLN A 186 -22.17 -23.16 -6.59
N ILE A 187 -21.96 -21.86 -6.45
CA ILE A 187 -21.31 -21.03 -7.48
C ILE A 187 -19.84 -21.45 -7.66
N LEU A 188 -19.13 -21.73 -6.58
CA LEU A 188 -17.73 -22.18 -6.60
C LEU A 188 -17.55 -23.56 -7.26
N GLN A 189 -18.60 -24.38 -7.34
CA GLN A 189 -18.57 -25.66 -8.07
C GLN A 189 -18.58 -25.47 -9.59
N SER A 190 -18.95 -24.30 -10.11
CA SER A 190 -18.86 -24.01 -11.54
C SER A 190 -17.40 -24.01 -11.98
N GLU A 191 -17.05 -24.84 -12.96
CA GLU A 191 -15.69 -24.98 -13.46
C GLU A 191 -15.10 -23.65 -13.92
N SER A 192 -15.88 -22.84 -14.65
CA SER A 192 -15.43 -21.54 -15.15
C SER A 192 -15.06 -20.57 -14.03
N ILE A 193 -15.81 -20.57 -12.93
CA ILE A 193 -15.57 -19.70 -11.79
C ILE A 193 -14.37 -20.19 -10.99
N ARG A 194 -14.29 -21.50 -10.75
CA ARG A 194 -13.17 -22.11 -10.03
C ARG A 194 -11.83 -21.86 -10.74
N VAL A 195 -11.77 -22.09 -12.05
CA VAL A 195 -10.55 -21.86 -12.86
C VAL A 195 -10.12 -20.39 -12.77
N LEU A 196 -11.06 -19.46 -12.90
CA LEU A 196 -10.76 -18.03 -12.81
C LEU A 196 -10.28 -17.62 -11.42
N LEU A 197 -10.90 -18.13 -10.35
CA LEU A 197 -10.45 -17.88 -8.98
C LEU A 197 -9.05 -18.43 -8.72
N ASP A 198 -8.70 -19.59 -9.30
CA ASP A 198 -7.34 -20.14 -9.22
C ASP A 198 -6.31 -19.28 -9.96
N GLN A 199 -6.70 -18.57 -11.03
CA GLN A 199 -5.85 -17.58 -11.71
C GLN A 199 -5.73 -16.28 -10.88
N ILE A 200 -6.84 -15.79 -10.33
CA ILE A 200 -6.91 -14.62 -9.45
C ILE A 200 -5.95 -14.78 -8.25
N ARG A 201 -5.88 -15.98 -7.65
CA ARG A 201 -4.96 -16.27 -6.53
C ARG A 201 -3.47 -16.27 -6.91
N LYS A 202 -3.17 -16.32 -8.21
CA LYS A 202 -1.80 -16.43 -8.75
C LYS A 202 -1.35 -15.18 -9.48
N VAL A 203 -2.11 -14.09 -9.40
CA VAL A 203 -1.68 -12.82 -9.97
C VAL A 203 -0.35 -12.39 -9.35
N GLU A 204 0.48 -11.72 -10.14
CA GLU A 204 1.80 -11.27 -9.68
C GLU A 204 1.71 -9.93 -8.93
N ILE A 205 0.73 -9.10 -9.28
CA ILE A 205 0.40 -7.86 -8.56
C ILE A 205 -1.08 -7.85 -8.20
N ALA A 206 -1.41 -7.54 -6.94
CA ALA A 206 -2.78 -7.22 -6.51
C ALA A 206 -2.93 -5.75 -6.10
N LEU A 207 -3.99 -5.10 -6.56
CA LEU A 207 -4.32 -3.71 -6.29
C LEU A 207 -5.57 -3.63 -5.41
N LEU A 208 -5.42 -3.08 -4.21
CA LEU A 208 -6.45 -3.07 -3.18
C LEU A 208 -6.78 -1.65 -2.73
N GLY A 209 -8.06 -1.37 -2.57
CA GLY A 209 -8.52 -0.25 -1.76
C GLY A 209 -8.75 -0.70 -0.31
N ILE A 210 -8.72 0.24 0.62
CA ILE A 210 -9.10 0.01 2.03
C ILE A 210 -10.43 0.71 2.29
N GLY A 211 -11.43 -0.08 2.66
CA GLY A 211 -12.75 0.39 3.06
C GLY A 211 -12.79 0.75 4.53
N PHE A 212 -13.60 1.74 4.88
CA PHE A 212 -13.82 2.17 6.26
C PHE A 212 -15.29 2.00 6.60
N LEU A 213 -15.56 1.46 7.79
CA LEU A 213 -16.89 0.99 8.14
C LEU A 213 -17.92 2.12 8.30
N GLU A 214 -17.56 3.23 8.95
CA GLU A 214 -18.52 4.33 9.21
C GLU A 214 -18.87 5.11 7.92
N GLU A 215 -17.99 5.09 6.93
CA GLU A 215 -18.23 5.59 5.57
C GLU A 215 -18.24 4.45 4.55
N SER A 216 -18.87 3.33 4.92
CA SER A 216 -18.83 2.10 4.13
C SER A 216 -19.42 2.33 2.74
N THR A 217 -18.56 2.21 1.73
CA THR A 217 -18.96 2.25 0.33
C THR A 217 -19.93 1.10 0.02
N LEU A 218 -19.75 -0.05 0.66
CA LEU A 218 -20.67 -1.19 0.57
C LEU A 218 -22.08 -0.84 1.08
N PHE A 219 -22.18 -0.16 2.23
CA PHE A 219 -23.46 0.24 2.79
C PHE A 219 -24.13 1.33 1.94
N ASN A 220 -23.40 2.38 1.58
CA ASN A 220 -23.91 3.50 0.79
C ASN A 220 -24.41 3.06 -0.61
N MET A 221 -23.86 1.98 -1.15
CA MET A 221 -24.28 1.42 -2.43
C MET A 221 -25.41 0.38 -2.33
N GLY A 222 -25.87 0.08 -1.12
CA GLY A 222 -26.94 -0.88 -0.86
C GLY A 222 -26.51 -2.35 -0.95
N TYR A 223 -25.21 -2.63 -0.79
CA TYR A 223 -24.69 -4.00 -0.77
C TYR A 223 -24.71 -4.63 0.62
N LEU A 224 -24.83 -3.82 1.68
CA LEU A 224 -25.06 -4.28 3.04
C LEU A 224 -26.45 -3.85 3.51
N LYS A 225 -27.12 -4.75 4.20
CA LYS A 225 -28.36 -4.45 4.94
C LYS A 225 -28.03 -3.82 6.30
N GLU A 226 -28.99 -3.13 6.90
CA GLU A 226 -28.84 -2.55 8.24
C GLU A 226 -28.47 -3.61 9.29
N GLU A 227 -29.05 -4.80 9.22
CA GLU A 227 -28.75 -5.92 10.11
C GLU A 227 -27.29 -6.39 10.00
N GLU A 228 -26.76 -6.45 8.79
CA GLU A 228 -25.36 -6.83 8.52
C GLU A 228 -24.40 -5.74 9.01
N MET A 229 -24.81 -4.47 8.89
CA MET A 229 -24.08 -3.34 9.44
C MET A 229 -24.03 -3.41 10.97
N GLU A 230 -25.13 -3.74 11.62
CA GLU A 230 -25.16 -3.91 13.07
C GLU A 230 -24.31 -5.10 13.54
N GLU A 231 -24.36 -6.24 12.82
CA GLU A 231 -23.50 -7.40 13.08
C GLU A 231 -22.01 -7.04 12.99
N LEU A 232 -21.61 -6.26 11.99
CA LEU A 232 -20.23 -5.77 11.83
C LEU A 232 -19.79 -4.92 13.03
N LYS A 233 -20.65 -4.01 13.51
CA LYS A 233 -20.35 -3.17 14.69
C LYS A 233 -20.22 -4.01 15.96
N GLN A 234 -21.12 -4.97 16.16
CA GLN A 234 -21.09 -5.88 17.31
C GLN A 234 -19.81 -6.72 17.34
N ASN A 235 -19.29 -7.07 16.16
CA ASN A 235 -18.04 -7.80 15.99
C ASN A 235 -16.80 -6.89 15.85
N GLN A 236 -16.92 -5.60 16.19
CA GLN A 236 -15.81 -4.63 16.23
C GLN A 236 -15.05 -4.51 14.89
N ALA A 237 -15.74 -4.70 13.76
CA ALA A 237 -15.17 -4.40 12.46
C ALA A 237 -14.75 -2.93 12.40
N VAL A 238 -13.60 -2.67 11.79
CA VAL A 238 -13.11 -1.29 11.59
C VAL A 238 -12.96 -0.91 10.13
N GLY A 239 -12.91 -1.89 9.24
CA GLY A 239 -12.77 -1.70 7.80
C GLY A 239 -12.80 -3.01 7.04
N ASP A 240 -12.56 -2.93 5.73
CA ASP A 240 -12.50 -4.08 4.85
C ASP A 240 -11.40 -3.97 3.80
N ILE A 241 -10.96 -5.13 3.33
CA ILE A 241 -10.03 -5.29 2.21
C ILE A 241 -10.67 -6.28 1.24
N GLY A 242 -10.99 -5.83 0.02
CA GLY A 242 -11.65 -6.69 -0.97
C GLY A 242 -12.99 -7.25 -0.48
N SER A 243 -13.79 -6.43 0.23
CA SER A 243 -15.05 -6.83 0.84
C SER A 243 -14.92 -7.87 1.98
N ARG A 244 -13.71 -8.10 2.52
CA ARG A 244 -13.49 -8.90 3.72
C ARG A 244 -13.23 -7.99 4.90
N PHE A 245 -14.09 -8.07 5.90
CA PHE A 245 -14.05 -7.21 7.07
C PHE A 245 -12.99 -7.68 8.08
N ILE A 246 -12.31 -6.72 8.68
CA ILE A 246 -11.24 -6.92 9.66
C ILE A 246 -11.51 -6.13 10.95
N ASP A 247 -10.99 -6.64 12.06
CA ASP A 247 -10.96 -5.95 13.35
C ASP A 247 -9.78 -4.96 13.46
N LYS A 248 -9.67 -4.25 14.59
CA LYS A 248 -8.61 -3.26 14.87
C LYS A 248 -7.19 -3.83 14.91
N ASP A 249 -7.06 -5.14 15.07
CA ASP A 249 -5.78 -5.86 15.12
C ASP A 249 -5.43 -6.43 13.74
N GLY A 250 -6.27 -6.17 12.73
CA GLY A 250 -6.07 -6.61 11.37
C GLY A 250 -6.47 -8.04 11.13
N LYS A 251 -7.23 -8.68 12.03
CA LYS A 251 -7.70 -10.06 11.84
C LYS A 251 -9.05 -10.05 11.14
N GLN A 252 -9.25 -11.00 10.24
CA GLN A 252 -10.56 -11.23 9.63
C GLN A 252 -11.58 -11.58 10.71
N ILE A 253 -12.71 -10.87 10.72
CA ILE A 253 -13.79 -11.22 11.64
C ILE A 253 -14.54 -12.47 11.15
N HIS A 254 -14.91 -13.35 12.07
CA HIS A 254 -15.54 -14.63 11.77
C HIS A 254 -17.07 -14.52 11.84
N ILE A 255 -17.66 -13.88 10.84
CA ILE A 255 -19.12 -13.74 10.68
C ILE A 255 -19.60 -14.33 9.34
N PRO A 256 -20.87 -14.76 9.22
CA PRO A 256 -21.43 -15.30 7.98
C PRO A 256 -21.22 -14.38 6.77
N LEU A 257 -21.29 -13.06 6.95
CA LEU A 257 -21.07 -12.08 5.89
C LEU A 257 -19.74 -12.29 5.15
N ASN A 258 -18.63 -12.45 5.89
CA ASN A 258 -17.31 -12.70 5.29
C ASN A 258 -17.26 -14.03 4.53
N ASN A 259 -18.01 -15.04 4.96
CA ASN A 259 -18.04 -16.34 4.31
C ASN A 259 -18.83 -16.36 3.01
N ARG A 260 -19.67 -15.36 2.73
CA ARG A 260 -20.51 -15.26 1.51
C ARG A 260 -19.87 -14.47 0.37
N VAL A 261 -18.70 -13.86 0.60
CA VAL A 261 -18.03 -13.10 -0.46
C VAL A 261 -17.37 -14.05 -1.46
N ILE A 262 -17.53 -13.74 -2.75
CA ILE A 262 -16.93 -14.43 -3.89
C ILE A 262 -15.84 -13.53 -4.47
N GLY A 263 -14.60 -13.98 -4.34
CA GLY A 263 -13.41 -13.24 -4.70
C GLY A 263 -12.22 -13.78 -3.94
N ILE A 264 -11.11 -13.04 -3.98
CA ILE A 264 -9.91 -13.37 -3.23
C ILE A 264 -10.21 -13.41 -1.72
N ASP A 265 -9.60 -14.35 -1.02
CA ASP A 265 -9.63 -14.43 0.44
C ASP A 265 -8.40 -13.73 1.02
N LEU A 266 -8.47 -13.19 2.24
CA LEU A 266 -7.33 -12.49 2.85
C LEU A 266 -6.05 -13.35 2.95
N PRO A 267 -6.13 -14.66 3.27
CA PRO A 267 -4.94 -15.52 3.27
C PRO A 267 -4.26 -15.65 1.90
N ASP A 268 -5.01 -15.53 0.79
CA ASP A 268 -4.44 -15.63 -0.55
C ASP A 268 -3.50 -14.45 -0.86
N LEU A 269 -3.71 -13.29 -0.21
CA LEU A 269 -2.88 -12.10 -0.40
C LEU A 269 -1.41 -12.31 0.02
N PHE A 270 -1.15 -13.15 1.01
CA PHE A 270 0.21 -13.47 1.45
C PHE A 270 1.01 -14.27 0.41
N GLN A 271 0.33 -14.88 -0.56
CA GLN A 271 0.96 -15.68 -1.61
C GLN A 271 1.25 -14.86 -2.87
N ILE A 272 0.72 -13.64 -2.95
CA ILE A 272 0.88 -12.75 -4.10
C ILE A 272 2.22 -12.00 -3.96
N PRO A 273 3.12 -12.06 -4.97
CA PRO A 273 4.46 -11.46 -4.88
C PRO A 273 4.47 -9.97 -4.59
N THR A 274 3.47 -9.22 -5.05
CA THR A 274 3.36 -7.79 -4.78
C THR A 274 1.91 -7.42 -4.58
N VAL A 275 1.62 -6.80 -3.43
CA VAL A 275 0.27 -6.37 -3.09
C VAL A 275 0.36 -4.90 -2.72
N ILE A 276 -0.42 -4.08 -3.42
CA ILE A 276 -0.38 -2.63 -3.33
C ILE A 276 -1.71 -2.15 -2.78
N ALA A 277 -1.67 -1.50 -1.63
CA ALA A 277 -2.81 -0.81 -1.07
C ALA A 277 -2.77 0.67 -1.46
N VAL A 278 -3.90 1.22 -1.93
CA VAL A 278 -4.06 2.64 -2.21
C VAL A 278 -5.20 3.18 -1.36
N ALA A 279 -4.86 4.00 -0.36
CA ALA A 279 -5.82 4.50 0.62
C ALA A 279 -5.47 5.91 1.08
N THR A 280 -6.48 6.73 1.34
CA THR A 280 -6.31 8.14 1.73
C THR A 280 -7.45 8.60 2.62
N GLY A 281 -7.22 9.67 3.37
CA GLY A 281 -8.20 10.36 4.18
C GLY A 281 -8.13 9.98 5.66
N LEU A 282 -8.19 11.02 6.50
CA LEU A 282 -8.09 10.90 7.96
C LEU A 282 -9.18 10.01 8.57
N ALA A 283 -10.38 10.01 7.98
CA ALA A 283 -11.49 9.13 8.41
C ALA A 283 -11.10 7.64 8.35
N LYS A 284 -10.22 7.26 7.42
CA LYS A 284 -9.82 5.86 7.21
C LYS A 284 -8.63 5.40 8.05
N VAL A 285 -8.02 6.28 8.87
CA VAL A 285 -6.80 5.96 9.64
C VAL A 285 -6.94 4.68 10.47
N THR A 286 -8.10 4.45 11.10
CA THR A 286 -8.33 3.24 11.89
C THR A 286 -8.34 1.97 11.02
N ALA A 287 -9.00 2.02 9.87
CA ALA A 287 -9.04 0.90 8.92
C ALA A 287 -7.68 0.64 8.28
N ILE A 288 -6.97 1.70 7.86
CA ILE A 288 -5.64 1.58 7.25
C ILE A 288 -4.64 1.00 8.24
N ARG A 289 -4.67 1.45 9.50
CA ARG A 289 -3.82 0.89 10.56
C ARG A 289 -4.12 -0.59 10.83
N ALA A 290 -5.40 -0.97 10.86
CA ALA A 290 -5.77 -2.38 11.00
C ALA A 290 -5.24 -3.22 9.84
N ALA A 291 -5.40 -2.74 8.60
CA ALA A 291 -4.90 -3.42 7.42
C ALA A 291 -3.36 -3.56 7.42
N LEU A 292 -2.65 -2.53 7.88
CA LEU A 292 -1.20 -2.56 8.10
C LEU A 292 -0.79 -3.61 9.13
N ARG A 293 -1.49 -3.68 10.27
CA ARG A 293 -1.25 -4.71 11.31
C ARG A 293 -1.53 -6.13 10.83
N GLY A 294 -2.51 -6.29 9.95
CA GLY A 294 -2.84 -7.57 9.32
C GLY A 294 -1.76 -8.05 8.34
N GLY A 295 -0.88 -7.17 7.86
CA GLY A 295 0.23 -7.53 6.97
C GLY A 295 -0.23 -7.98 5.57
N TYR A 296 -1.41 -7.53 5.13
CA TYR A 296 -2.03 -8.01 3.88
C TYR A 296 -1.44 -7.39 2.60
N PHE A 297 -0.56 -6.42 2.72
CA PHE A 297 0.05 -5.76 1.57
C PHE A 297 1.50 -5.36 1.82
N HIS A 298 2.24 -5.27 0.72
CA HIS A 298 3.67 -5.01 0.69
C HIS A 298 3.96 -3.53 0.46
N LYS A 299 3.11 -2.84 -0.30
CA LYS A 299 3.28 -1.44 -0.66
C LYS A 299 2.06 -0.61 -0.31
N LEU A 300 2.27 0.60 0.20
CA LEU A 300 1.20 1.54 0.56
C LEU A 300 1.35 2.86 -0.19
N PHE A 301 0.28 3.30 -0.86
CA PHE A 301 0.12 4.65 -1.37
C PHE A 301 -0.87 5.41 -0.50
N VAL A 302 -0.42 6.52 0.08
CA VAL A 302 -1.20 7.30 1.06
C VAL A 302 -0.87 8.79 0.97
N ASP A 303 -1.77 9.65 1.45
CA ASP A 303 -1.50 11.08 1.57
C ASP A 303 -0.71 11.43 2.84
N GLU A 304 0.05 12.53 2.80
CA GLU A 304 0.90 12.98 3.90
C GLU A 304 0.17 13.12 5.25
N ARG A 305 -1.08 13.60 5.26
CA ARG A 305 -1.81 13.82 6.53
C ARG A 305 -2.18 12.50 7.18
N THR A 306 -2.72 11.58 6.39
CA THR A 306 -3.01 10.22 6.83
C THR A 306 -1.75 9.49 7.29
N ALA A 307 -0.66 9.61 6.54
CA ALA A 307 0.63 9.02 6.88
C ALA A 307 1.16 9.50 8.24
N ARG A 308 1.10 10.81 8.51
CA ARG A 308 1.48 11.39 9.81
C ARG A 308 0.63 10.82 10.96
N GLU A 309 -0.68 10.72 10.77
CA GLU A 309 -1.57 10.16 11.80
C GLU A 309 -1.37 8.66 12.03
N LEU A 310 -0.96 7.91 11.00
CA LEU A 310 -0.62 6.50 11.13
C LEU A 310 0.56 6.30 12.09
N ILE A 311 1.58 7.16 11.97
CA ILE A 311 2.80 7.17 12.82
C ILE A 311 2.48 7.68 14.24
N ALA A 312 1.76 8.80 14.38
CA ALA A 312 1.59 9.52 15.64
C ALA A 312 0.97 8.70 16.79
N LYS A 313 0.09 7.73 16.51
CA LYS A 313 -0.56 6.88 17.55
C LYS A 313 0.23 5.63 17.95
N SER A 314 1.43 5.44 17.40
CA SER A 314 2.30 4.32 17.77
C SER A 314 3.28 4.65 18.89
N ASP A 315 3.65 5.93 19.02
CA ASP A 315 4.60 6.43 20.03
C ASP A 315 4.05 6.32 21.47
N ASP A 316 2.74 6.13 21.65
CA ASP A 316 2.10 5.96 22.96
C ASP A 316 2.32 4.57 23.60
N LYS A 317 2.91 3.60 22.89
CA LYS A 317 3.23 2.27 23.46
C LYS A 317 4.68 2.12 23.94
N GLY A 318 5.50 3.17 23.84
CA GLY A 318 6.93 3.12 24.23
C GLY A 318 7.27 3.69 25.61
N ASN A 319 6.34 4.33 26.33
CA ASN A 319 6.63 5.09 27.56
C ASN A 319 5.75 4.73 28.78
N SER A 320 5.24 3.49 28.84
CA SER A 320 4.44 3.04 29.98
C SER A 320 4.90 1.70 30.57
N GLU A 321 6.22 1.51 30.69
CA GLU A 321 6.83 0.57 31.66
C GLU A 321 8.19 1.13 32.12
N GLU A 322 8.15 2.01 33.13
CA GLU A 322 9.19 2.17 34.18
C GLU A 322 8.51 2.39 35.53
#